data_AF-A0A4Q3RG07-F1
#
_entry.id   AF-A0A4Q3RG07-F1
#
_cell.length_a   1.000
_cell.length_b   1.000
_cell.length_c   1.000
_cell.angle_alpha   90.00
_cell.angle_beta   90.00
_cell.angle_gamma   90.00
#
_symmetry.space_group_name_H-M   'P 1'
#
loop_
_entity.id
_entity.type
_entity.pdbx_description
1 polymer ?
#
loop_
_entity_poly.entity_id
_entity_poly.type
_entity_poly.pdbx_seq_one_letter_code
_entity_poly.pdbx_strand_id
1 'polypeptide(L)'
;MANKLKKSNEPKVAIEKPEPKEKVVKTKKAVPKPAASTKATKGDNFKKDREEKVDLKKLAKDERTRKILGTVSLLMSVFLFISFVSYFSTWKEDQSQIFNKGISFLFDNDTKVANLLGRLGAYFSHGLIRQGFGLASFLFCCFFFVVGINLVSNRKVFSIWRNLRYVTVGLVILSVALSFLFSAFDFPFGGSVGDMINNWLKAFLGTVGTA
;
A
#
# COMPACT_ATOMS: atom_id res chain seq x y z
N MET A 1 -41.28 -84.19 2.41
CA MET A 1 -42.51 -84.78 2.99
C MET A 1 -43.02 -83.75 4.00
N ALA A 2 -44.04 -82.96 3.65
CA ALA A 2 -45.46 -83.20 3.98
C ALA A 2 -45.64 -83.32 5.52
N ASN A 3 -46.58 -82.69 6.22
CA ASN A 3 -47.84 -82.05 5.88
C ASN A 3 -48.35 -81.44 7.22
N LYS A 4 -48.80 -80.18 7.24
CA LYS A 4 -50.21 -79.76 7.46
C LYS A 4 -50.86 -79.96 8.86
N LEU A 5 -51.41 -78.82 9.33
CA LEU A 5 -52.71 -78.59 10.00
C LEU A 5 -52.77 -78.94 11.51
N LYS A 6 -53.44 -78.20 12.43
CA LYS A 6 -54.59 -77.28 12.29
C LYS A 6 -54.85 -76.52 13.63
N LYS A 7 -55.32 -75.25 13.54
CA LYS A 7 -56.32 -74.52 14.40
C LYS A 7 -55.96 -74.16 15.87
N SER A 8 -56.41 -73.05 16.48
CA SER A 8 -57.30 -71.91 16.15
C SER A 8 -57.25 -70.83 17.26
N ASN A 9 -57.52 -69.57 16.90
CA ASN A 9 -58.08 -68.44 17.71
C ASN A 9 -57.14 -67.67 18.67
N GLU A 10 -57.03 -66.34 18.70
CA GLU A 10 -57.93 -65.23 18.34
C GLU A 10 -57.18 -63.98 17.77
N PRO A 11 -57.87 -63.03 17.11
CA PRO A 11 -57.27 -61.97 16.30
C PRO A 11 -57.35 -60.58 16.95
N LYS A 12 -56.35 -59.72 16.77
CA LYS A 12 -56.57 -58.26 16.66
C LYS A 12 -55.61 -57.63 15.64
N VAL A 13 -56.25 -56.92 14.73
CA VAL A 13 -55.82 -56.51 13.38
C VAL A 13 -55.15 -55.13 13.44
N ALA A 14 -53.86 -55.12 13.12
CA ALA A 14 -53.25 -54.40 12.01
C ALA A 14 -53.96 -53.18 11.32
N ILE A 15 -53.21 -52.08 11.28
CA ILE A 15 -52.78 -51.34 10.05
C ILE A 15 -53.66 -50.17 9.51
N GLU A 16 -52.93 -49.09 9.16
CA GLU A 16 -53.08 -48.11 8.05
C GLU A 16 -53.60 -46.67 8.25
N LYS A 17 -52.74 -45.71 7.83
CA LYS A 17 -53.02 -44.33 7.31
C LYS A 17 -53.92 -44.41 6.05
N PRO A 18 -54.58 -43.34 5.50
CA PRO A 18 -54.16 -41.92 5.37
C PRO A 18 -55.33 -40.86 5.43
N GLU A 19 -55.05 -39.58 5.10
CA GLU A 19 -55.98 -38.41 4.93
C GLU A 19 -56.95 -38.56 3.71
N PRO A 20 -57.79 -37.58 3.22
CA PRO A 20 -58.24 -36.23 3.67
C PRO A 20 -59.78 -35.95 3.48
N LYS A 21 -60.35 -34.80 3.94
CA LYS A 21 -61.69 -34.29 3.54
C LYS A 21 -61.81 -32.76 3.44
N GLU A 22 -62.73 -32.35 2.56
CA GLU A 22 -62.95 -31.11 1.79
C GLU A 22 -64.10 -30.20 2.33
N LYS A 23 -64.22 -28.99 1.75
CA LYS A 23 -65.41 -28.09 1.51
C LYS A 23 -65.31 -26.73 2.23
N VAL A 24 -65.58 -25.55 1.63
CA VAL A 24 -66.61 -25.10 0.66
C VAL A 24 -66.14 -23.85 -0.14
N VAL A 25 -66.52 -23.77 -1.43
CA VAL A 25 -66.42 -22.63 -2.36
C VAL A 25 -67.73 -21.82 -2.38
N LYS A 26 -67.68 -20.48 -2.56
CA LYS A 26 -68.67 -19.71 -3.35
C LYS A 26 -68.16 -18.30 -3.76
N THR A 27 -68.18 -18.08 -5.07
CA THR A 27 -67.72 -16.90 -5.84
C THR A 27 -68.87 -15.90 -6.12
N LYS A 28 -68.55 -14.60 -6.33
CA LYS A 28 -69.22 -13.56 -7.18
C LYS A 28 -68.62 -12.18 -6.82
N LYS A 29 -68.39 -11.15 -7.65
CA LYS A 29 -68.49 -10.87 -9.10
C LYS A 29 -67.92 -9.43 -9.33
N ALA A 30 -67.25 -9.21 -10.47
CA ALA A 30 -67.23 -8.01 -11.34
C ALA A 30 -66.72 -6.61 -10.87
N VAL A 31 -65.89 -6.01 -11.74
CA VAL A 31 -65.36 -4.62 -11.77
C VAL A 31 -66.35 -3.71 -12.55
N PRO A 32 -66.42 -2.38 -12.28
CA PRO A 32 -65.95 -1.40 -13.29
C PRO A 32 -65.24 -0.16 -12.70
N LYS A 33 -64.32 0.42 -13.49
CA LYS A 33 -63.67 1.74 -13.28
C LYS A 33 -64.52 2.84 -13.96
N PRO A 34 -64.46 4.11 -13.51
CA PRO A 34 -63.90 5.15 -14.40
C PRO A 34 -63.00 6.18 -13.69
N ALA A 35 -62.36 7.03 -14.51
CA ALA A 35 -61.17 7.83 -14.29
C ALA A 35 -61.35 9.15 -13.49
N ALA A 36 -60.28 9.61 -12.83
CA ALA A 36 -59.63 10.93 -13.07
C ALA A 36 -58.45 11.19 -12.11
N SER A 37 -57.29 11.54 -12.71
CA SER A 37 -56.22 12.45 -12.26
C SER A 37 -55.77 12.50 -10.78
N THR A 38 -54.49 12.22 -10.52
CA THR A 38 -53.47 13.26 -10.17
C THR A 38 -52.05 12.64 -10.22
N LYS A 39 -51.14 13.34 -10.90
CA LYS A 39 -49.71 13.03 -11.02
C LYS A 39 -48.97 13.35 -9.70
N ALA A 40 -48.09 12.45 -9.27
CA ALA A 40 -46.90 12.80 -8.50
C ALA A 40 -45.75 11.85 -8.88
N THR A 41 -44.62 12.47 -9.15
CA THR A 41 -43.42 12.01 -9.86
C THR A 41 -42.77 10.81 -9.19
N LYS A 42 -42.64 9.69 -9.91
CA LYS A 42 -41.86 8.52 -9.46
C LYS A 42 -40.44 8.69 -9.98
N GLY A 43 -39.56 9.17 -9.09
CA GLY A 43 -38.16 9.42 -9.37
C GLY A 43 -37.44 8.19 -9.94
N ASP A 44 -36.57 8.46 -10.89
CA ASP A 44 -35.66 7.52 -11.52
C ASP A 44 -34.85 6.76 -10.47
N ASN A 45 -35.01 5.43 -10.44
CA ASN A 45 -34.13 4.54 -9.70
C ASN A 45 -32.81 4.42 -10.48
N PHE A 46 -31.87 5.33 -10.21
CA PHE A 46 -30.48 5.13 -10.60
C PHE A 46 -29.95 3.89 -9.88
N LYS A 47 -29.66 2.84 -10.65
CA LYS A 47 -28.87 1.70 -10.18
C LYS A 47 -27.50 2.22 -9.80
N LYS A 48 -27.23 2.24 -8.49
CA LYS A 48 -25.92 2.56 -7.93
C LYS A 48 -24.93 1.56 -8.51
N ASP A 49 -24.04 2.04 -9.38
CA ASP A 49 -22.93 1.27 -9.92
C ASP A 49 -22.22 0.58 -8.77
N ARG A 50 -22.15 -0.74 -8.85
CA ARG A 50 -21.48 -1.56 -7.86
C ARG A 50 -20.00 -1.23 -7.99
N GLU A 51 -19.51 -0.36 -7.12
CA GLU A 51 -18.07 -0.13 -6.96
C GLU A 51 -17.42 -1.51 -6.78
N GLU A 52 -16.71 -1.98 -7.81
CA GLU A 52 -15.83 -3.12 -7.67
C GLU A 52 -14.82 -2.71 -6.61
N LYS A 53 -15.01 -3.19 -5.38
CA LYS A 53 -13.97 -3.15 -4.37
C LYS A 53 -12.83 -3.97 -4.94
N VAL A 54 -11.88 -3.25 -5.54
CA VAL A 54 -10.62 -3.79 -5.98
C VAL A 54 -10.02 -4.48 -4.77
N ASP A 55 -10.09 -5.80 -4.75
CA ASP A 55 -9.66 -6.61 -3.63
C ASP A 55 -8.13 -6.59 -3.63
N LEU A 56 -7.56 -5.58 -2.97
CA LEU A 56 -6.11 -5.33 -2.86
C LEU A 56 -5.34 -6.59 -2.45
N LYS A 57 -6.00 -7.52 -1.73
CA LYS A 57 -5.45 -8.81 -1.33
C LYS A 57 -5.36 -9.82 -2.49
N LYS A 58 -6.29 -9.79 -3.46
CA LYS A 58 -6.21 -10.62 -4.67
C LYS A 58 -5.17 -10.07 -5.65
N LEU A 59 -5.13 -8.75 -5.85
CA LEU A 59 -4.09 -8.12 -6.68
C LEU A 59 -2.67 -8.35 -6.12
N ALA A 60 -2.49 -8.28 -4.80
CA ALA A 60 -1.22 -8.58 -4.15
C ALA A 60 -0.86 -10.09 -4.13
N LYS A 61 -1.81 -10.97 -4.44
CA LYS A 61 -1.59 -12.42 -4.61
C LYS A 61 -1.25 -12.79 -6.05
N ASP A 62 -1.51 -11.90 -7.00
CA ASP A 62 -1.20 -12.11 -8.40
C ASP A 62 0.32 -12.08 -8.60
N GLU A 63 0.87 -13.17 -9.13
CA GLU A 63 2.30 -13.33 -9.36
C GLU A 63 2.81 -12.28 -10.35
N ARG A 64 1.95 -11.86 -11.28
CA ARG A 64 2.23 -10.80 -12.25
C ARG A 64 2.44 -9.46 -11.56
N THR A 65 1.53 -9.07 -10.68
CA THR A 65 1.61 -7.79 -9.94
C THR A 65 2.84 -7.75 -9.05
N ARG A 66 3.21 -8.87 -8.41
CA ARG A 66 4.45 -8.95 -7.60
C ARG A 66 5.69 -8.73 -8.44
N LYS A 67 5.78 -9.38 -9.62
CA LYS A 67 6.91 -9.20 -10.53
C LYS A 67 6.99 -7.76 -11.05
N ILE A 68 5.86 -7.15 -11.42
CA ILE A 68 5.80 -5.74 -11.85
C ILE A 68 6.29 -4.83 -10.73
N LEU A 69 5.75 -4.98 -9.52
CA LEU A 69 6.15 -4.16 -8.36
C LEU A 69 7.62 -4.35 -8.00
N GLY A 70 8.14 -5.57 -8.12
CA GLY A 70 9.57 -5.86 -7.94
C GLY A 70 10.44 -5.16 -8.96
N THR A 71 10.08 -5.23 -10.24
CA THR A 71 10.81 -4.53 -11.32
C THR A 71 10.76 -3.02 -11.15
N VAL A 72 9.59 -2.45 -10.81
CA VAL A 72 9.47 -1.01 -10.53
C VAL A 72 10.33 -0.60 -9.32
N SER A 73 10.37 -1.43 -8.27
CA SER A 73 11.24 -1.20 -7.11
C SER A 73 12.74 -1.22 -7.49
N LEU A 74 13.16 -2.13 -8.39
CA LEU A 74 14.53 -2.15 -8.89
C LEU A 74 14.86 -0.91 -9.72
N LEU A 75 13.96 -0.50 -10.62
CA LEU A 75 14.12 0.73 -11.40
C LEU A 75 14.20 1.95 -10.48
N MET A 76 13.37 2.02 -9.44
CA MET A 76 13.41 3.07 -8.43
C MET A 76 14.74 3.08 -7.67
N SER A 77 15.29 1.92 -7.33
CA SER A 77 16.62 1.84 -6.71
C SER A 77 17.71 2.43 -7.59
N VAL A 78 17.74 2.08 -8.88
CA VAL A 78 18.74 2.59 -9.82
C VAL A 78 18.55 4.09 -10.06
N PHE A 79 17.29 4.53 -10.20
CA PHE A 79 16.94 5.95 -10.31
C PHE A 79 17.45 6.77 -9.11
N LEU A 80 17.20 6.31 -7.89
CA LEU A 80 17.66 6.99 -6.69
C LEU A 80 19.20 7.00 -6.61
N PHE A 81 19.84 5.88 -6.94
CA PHE A 81 21.30 5.79 -6.93
C PHE A 81 21.95 6.81 -7.87
N ILE A 82 21.52 6.86 -9.14
CA ILE A 82 22.05 7.82 -10.12
C ILE A 82 21.73 9.25 -9.69
N SER A 83 20.52 9.52 -9.20
CA SER A 83 20.14 10.85 -8.70
C SER A 83 21.01 11.31 -7.54
N PHE A 84 21.33 10.41 -6.61
CA PHE A 84 22.15 10.73 -5.43
C PHE A 84 23.61 10.97 -5.82
N VAL A 85 24.17 10.13 -6.70
CA VAL A 85 25.54 10.30 -7.21
C VAL A 85 25.64 11.63 -7.95
N SER A 86 24.68 11.97 -8.81
CA SER A 86 24.64 13.25 -9.50
C SER A 86 24.55 14.44 -8.54
N TYR A 87 23.79 14.30 -7.44
CA TYR A 87 23.55 15.39 -6.49
C TYR A 87 24.81 15.88 -5.80
N PHE A 88 25.83 15.03 -5.62
CA PHE A 88 27.10 15.44 -5.03
C PHE A 88 27.78 16.59 -5.76
N SER A 89 27.58 16.70 -7.07
CA SER A 89 28.11 17.81 -7.87
C SER A 89 27.09 18.94 -8.03
N THR A 90 25.79 18.63 -8.11
CA THR A 90 24.74 19.59 -8.50
C THR A 90 24.01 20.24 -7.32
N TRP A 91 24.30 19.83 -6.08
CA TRP A 91 23.51 20.21 -4.91
C TRP A 91 23.40 21.73 -4.68
N LYS A 92 24.43 22.51 -5.01
CA LYS A 92 24.43 23.97 -4.83
C LYS A 92 23.45 24.66 -5.78
N GLU A 93 23.48 24.25 -7.04
CA GLU A 93 22.65 24.81 -8.11
C GLU A 93 21.19 24.37 -8.01
N ASP A 94 20.95 23.10 -7.67
CA ASP A 94 19.59 22.57 -7.54
C ASP A 94 18.89 23.10 -6.27
N GLN A 95 19.64 23.36 -5.19
CA GLN A 95 19.07 23.84 -3.92
C GLN A 95 18.39 25.21 -4.06
N SER A 96 19.03 26.17 -4.71
CA SER A 96 18.50 27.54 -4.84
C SER A 96 17.17 27.56 -5.60
N GLN A 97 16.98 26.62 -6.52
CA GLN A 97 15.77 26.51 -7.33
C GLN A 97 14.62 25.82 -6.58
N ILE A 98 14.93 24.89 -5.67
CA ILE A 98 13.94 24.14 -4.90
C ILE A 98 13.42 24.94 -3.70
N PHE A 99 14.28 25.77 -3.07
CA PHE A 99 13.99 26.43 -1.79
C PHE A 99 12.65 27.19 -1.76
N ASN A 100 12.26 27.83 -2.86
CA ASN A 100 11.05 28.64 -2.94
C ASN A 100 9.84 27.92 -3.57
N LYS A 101 10.02 26.74 -4.17
CA LYS A 101 9.00 26.11 -5.04
C LYS A 101 8.43 24.80 -4.49
N GLY A 102 9.12 24.12 -3.57
CA GLY A 102 8.63 22.88 -2.96
C GLY A 102 8.20 21.84 -4.01
N ILE A 103 6.99 21.29 -3.88
CA ILE A 103 6.43 20.32 -4.85
C ILE A 103 6.10 20.97 -6.21
N SER A 104 5.79 22.27 -6.23
CA SER A 104 5.48 23.01 -7.47
C SER A 104 6.66 23.00 -8.45
N PHE A 105 7.89 22.89 -7.95
CA PHE A 105 9.12 22.71 -8.73
C PHE A 105 9.04 21.56 -9.73
N LEU A 106 8.31 20.49 -9.42
CA LEU A 106 8.18 19.34 -10.32
C LEU A 106 7.36 19.66 -11.57
N PHE A 107 6.46 20.64 -11.49
CA PHE A 107 5.54 21.02 -12.57
C PHE A 107 5.97 22.30 -13.29
N ASP A 108 6.97 23.00 -12.77
CA ASP A 108 7.47 24.23 -13.36
C ASP A 108 8.38 23.94 -14.56
N ASN A 109 7.93 24.29 -15.76
CA ASN A 109 8.63 23.99 -17.02
C ASN A 109 9.84 24.89 -17.32
N ASP A 110 10.01 26.00 -16.63
CA ASP A 110 11.07 26.97 -16.92
C ASP A 110 12.34 26.74 -16.08
N THR A 111 12.23 25.94 -15.03
CA THR A 111 13.31 25.71 -14.07
C THR A 111 14.32 24.69 -14.62
N LYS A 112 15.57 25.10 -14.85
CA LYS A 112 16.64 24.25 -15.37
C LYS A 112 17.46 23.63 -14.23
N VAL A 113 17.44 22.31 -14.11
CA VAL A 113 18.19 21.59 -13.07
C VAL A 113 19.44 20.95 -13.64
N ALA A 114 20.48 20.83 -12.82
CA ALA A 114 21.75 20.23 -13.22
C ALA A 114 21.80 18.73 -12.97
N ASN A 115 20.91 18.17 -12.13
CA ASN A 115 20.86 16.73 -11.87
C ASN A 115 20.60 15.91 -13.16
N LEU A 116 21.37 14.84 -13.36
CA LEU A 116 21.29 13.94 -14.51
C LEU A 116 19.88 13.37 -14.75
N LEU A 117 19.11 13.10 -13.70
CA LEU A 117 17.74 12.58 -13.82
C LEU A 117 16.67 13.69 -13.85
N GLY A 118 17.08 14.92 -14.13
CA GLY A 118 16.18 16.06 -14.23
C GLY A 118 15.53 16.42 -12.89
N ARG A 119 14.35 17.07 -12.95
CA ARG A 119 13.71 17.70 -11.79
C ARG A 119 13.29 16.70 -10.72
N LEU A 120 12.83 15.52 -11.16
CA LEU A 120 12.46 14.44 -10.24
C LEU A 120 13.68 13.99 -9.44
N GLY A 121 14.81 13.74 -10.12
CA GLY A 121 16.06 13.38 -9.45
C GLY A 121 16.51 14.46 -8.47
N ALA A 122 16.51 15.72 -8.90
CA ALA A 122 16.87 16.85 -8.05
C ALA A 122 15.98 16.94 -6.79
N TYR A 123 14.67 16.76 -6.94
CA TYR A 123 13.72 16.78 -5.84
C TYR A 123 13.94 15.62 -4.84
N PHE A 124 14.06 14.38 -5.33
CA PHE A 124 14.28 13.23 -4.45
C PHE A 124 15.65 13.28 -3.75
N SER A 125 16.71 13.65 -4.46
CA SER A 125 18.05 13.81 -3.88
C SER A 125 18.07 14.93 -2.84
N HIS A 126 17.50 16.09 -3.15
CA HIS A 126 17.45 17.19 -2.20
C HIS A 126 16.60 16.84 -0.95
N GLY A 127 15.46 16.20 -1.14
CA GLY A 127 14.61 15.75 -0.03
C GLY A 127 15.30 14.72 0.87
N LEU A 128 15.93 13.68 0.29
CA LEU A 128 16.52 12.59 1.07
C LEU A 128 17.92 12.90 1.59
N ILE A 129 18.78 13.56 0.81
CA ILE A 129 20.16 13.87 1.21
C ILE A 129 20.16 15.14 2.07
N ARG A 130 19.74 16.29 1.54
CA ARG A 130 19.83 17.56 2.28
C ARG A 130 18.86 17.60 3.46
N GLN A 131 17.57 17.37 3.21
CA GLN A 131 16.53 17.53 4.25
C GLN A 131 16.38 16.27 5.12
N GLY A 132 16.76 15.10 4.61
CA GLY A 132 16.68 13.83 5.32
C GLY A 132 17.98 13.48 6.05
N PHE A 133 18.62 12.40 5.60
CA PHE A 133 19.64 11.66 6.33
C PHE A 133 21.04 11.77 5.71
N GLY A 134 21.22 12.68 4.74
CA GLY A 134 22.52 12.87 4.09
C GLY A 134 22.95 11.67 3.28
N LEU A 135 24.20 11.26 3.46
CA LEU A 135 24.79 10.13 2.77
C LEU A 135 24.19 8.78 3.21
N ALA A 136 23.62 8.72 4.41
CA ALA A 136 22.91 7.52 4.88
C ALA A 136 21.68 7.20 4.02
N SER A 137 21.17 8.15 3.23
CA SER A 137 20.07 7.94 2.30
C SER A 137 20.37 6.93 1.19
N PHE A 138 21.63 6.60 0.92
CA PHE A 138 21.97 5.49 0.03
C PHE A 138 21.43 4.13 0.52
N LEU A 139 21.15 4.00 1.83
CA LEU A 139 20.48 2.83 2.36
C LEU A 139 19.04 2.67 1.83
N PHE A 140 18.37 3.76 1.41
CA PHE A 140 17.10 3.64 0.71
C PHE A 140 17.27 2.97 -0.66
N CYS A 141 18.35 3.25 -1.39
CA CYS A 141 18.66 2.55 -2.63
C CYS A 141 18.84 1.06 -2.35
N CYS A 142 19.68 0.70 -1.37
CA CYS A 142 19.86 -0.70 -0.96
C CYS A 142 18.55 -1.35 -0.52
N PHE A 143 17.67 -0.62 0.17
CA PHE A 143 16.36 -1.10 0.59
C PHE A 143 15.48 -1.48 -0.61
N PHE A 144 15.29 -0.55 -1.56
CA PHE A 144 14.50 -0.78 -2.76
C PHE A 144 15.11 -1.86 -3.66
N PHE A 145 16.43 -1.99 -3.68
CA PHE A 145 17.13 -3.06 -4.37
C PHE A 145 16.80 -4.44 -3.77
N VAL A 146 16.95 -4.60 -2.46
CA VAL A 146 16.66 -5.86 -1.76
C VAL A 146 15.18 -6.20 -1.86
N VAL A 147 14.29 -5.22 -1.70
CA VAL A 147 12.84 -5.38 -1.91
C VAL A 147 12.57 -5.83 -3.35
N GLY A 148 13.13 -5.14 -4.33
CA GLY A 148 12.95 -5.45 -5.74
C GLY A 148 13.38 -6.87 -6.11
N ILE A 149 14.58 -7.29 -5.71
CA ILE A 149 15.06 -8.67 -5.93
C ILE A 149 14.14 -9.69 -5.26
N ASN A 150 13.69 -9.41 -4.03
CA ASN A 150 12.86 -10.33 -3.27
C ASN A 150 11.43 -10.45 -3.85
N LEU A 151 10.93 -9.43 -4.56
CA LEU A 151 9.64 -9.49 -5.24
C LEU A 151 9.73 -10.14 -6.64
N VAL A 152 10.82 -9.91 -7.37
CA VAL A 152 11.06 -10.55 -8.68
C VAL A 152 11.39 -12.03 -8.50
N SER A 153 12.13 -12.37 -7.45
CA SER A 153 12.43 -13.76 -7.10
C SER A 153 11.19 -14.44 -6.54
N ASN A 154 10.77 -15.55 -7.13
CA ASN A 154 9.69 -16.40 -6.60
C ASN A 154 10.03 -17.10 -5.25
N ARG A 155 11.18 -16.78 -4.67
CA ARG A 155 11.70 -17.31 -3.41
C ARG A 155 12.01 -16.14 -2.49
N LYS A 156 11.69 -16.27 -1.20
CA LYS A 156 12.15 -15.33 -0.17
C LYS A 156 13.67 -15.47 -0.02
N VAL A 157 14.42 -14.67 -0.78
CA VAL A 157 15.90 -14.70 -0.72
C VAL A 157 16.38 -13.99 0.56
N PHE A 158 15.71 -12.89 0.93
CA PHE A 158 16.02 -12.12 2.13
C PHE A 158 14.77 -11.86 2.97
N SER A 159 14.91 -11.81 4.29
CA SER A 159 13.84 -11.36 5.18
C SER A 159 13.69 -9.85 5.06
N ILE A 160 12.58 -9.40 4.45
CA ILE A 160 12.31 -7.98 4.24
C ILE A 160 12.27 -7.21 5.55
N TRP A 161 11.78 -7.85 6.62
CA TRP A 161 11.70 -7.27 7.94
C TRP A 161 13.08 -7.05 8.56
N ARG A 162 13.99 -8.00 8.36
CA ARG A 162 15.36 -7.89 8.82
C ARG A 162 16.10 -6.78 8.06
N ASN A 163 15.91 -6.69 6.75
CA ASN A 163 16.46 -5.60 5.93
C ASN A 163 15.95 -4.23 6.38
N LEU A 164 14.63 -4.09 6.60
CA LEU A 164 14.04 -2.85 7.07
C LEU A 164 14.63 -2.40 8.40
N ARG A 165 14.80 -3.32 9.36
CA ARG A 165 15.45 -3.02 10.65
C ARG A 165 16.88 -2.52 10.47
N TYR A 166 17.68 -3.18 9.63
CA TYR A 166 19.06 -2.74 9.37
C TYR A 166 19.10 -1.38 8.69
N VAL A 167 18.21 -1.13 7.73
CA VAL A 167 18.12 0.16 7.04
C VAL A 167 17.72 1.25 8.02
N THR A 168 16.66 1.08 8.82
CA THR A 168 16.23 2.11 9.77
C THR A 168 17.29 2.42 10.83
N VAL A 169 17.89 1.39 11.43
CA VAL A 169 18.93 1.58 12.46
C VAL A 169 20.20 2.17 11.83
N GLY A 170 20.64 1.63 10.70
CA GLY A 170 21.82 2.12 9.99
C GLY A 170 21.65 3.56 9.50
N LEU A 171 20.46 3.93 9.07
CA LEU A 171 20.13 5.26 8.58
C LEU A 171 20.25 6.32 9.68
N VAL A 172 19.72 6.06 10.88
CA VAL A 172 19.85 6.98 12.02
C VAL A 172 21.31 7.04 12.48
N ILE A 173 21.95 5.89 12.72
CA ILE A 173 23.32 5.86 13.26
C ILE A 173 24.31 6.52 12.29
N LEU A 174 24.26 6.16 11.00
CA LEU A 174 25.15 6.75 10.00
C LEU A 174 24.87 8.24 9.80
N SER A 175 23.61 8.66 9.78
CA SER A 175 23.25 10.07 9.64
C SER A 175 23.85 10.92 10.77
N VAL A 176 23.72 10.47 12.02
CA VAL A 176 24.30 11.17 13.18
C VAL A 176 25.82 11.12 13.17
N ALA A 177 26.41 9.94 12.90
CA ALA A 177 27.86 9.79 12.86
C ALA A 177 28.51 10.66 11.78
N LEU A 178 27.90 10.76 10.59
CA LEU A 178 28.37 11.61 9.51
C LEU A 178 28.17 13.09 9.80
N SER A 179 27.04 13.48 10.41
CA SER A 179 26.85 14.86 10.88
C SER A 179 27.96 15.24 11.85
N PHE A 180 28.28 14.38 12.80
CA PHE A 180 29.33 14.64 13.80
C PHE A 180 30.72 14.72 13.17
N LEU A 181 31.10 13.75 12.35
CA LEU A 181 32.44 13.68 11.75
C LEU A 181 32.69 14.78 10.71
N PHE A 182 31.67 15.15 9.95
CA PHE A 182 31.79 16.10 8.84
C PHE A 182 31.10 17.44 9.12
N SER A 183 30.89 17.80 10.40
CA SER A 183 30.27 19.09 10.80
C SER A 183 30.99 20.33 10.24
N ALA A 184 32.27 20.22 9.88
CA ALA A 184 33.07 21.32 9.35
C ALA A 184 32.91 21.56 7.84
N PHE A 185 32.25 20.65 7.11
CA PHE A 185 32.07 20.76 5.67
C PHE A 185 30.75 21.43 5.30
N ASP A 186 30.76 22.17 4.19
CA ASP A 186 29.59 22.87 3.63
C ASP A 186 28.52 21.89 3.10
N PHE A 187 28.91 20.67 2.76
CA PHE A 187 27.98 19.64 2.29
C PHE A 187 27.30 18.92 3.47
N PRO A 188 25.97 18.72 3.43
CA PRO A 188 25.19 18.07 4.50
C PRO A 188 25.41 16.55 4.54
N PHE A 189 26.60 16.08 4.95
CA PHE A 189 26.93 14.66 4.98
C PHE A 189 25.99 13.83 5.87
N GLY A 190 25.55 14.39 7.00
CA GLY A 190 24.57 13.78 7.90
C GLY A 190 23.10 14.12 7.59
N GLY A 191 22.85 15.08 6.71
CA GLY A 191 21.52 15.64 6.46
C GLY A 191 20.93 16.38 7.67
N SER A 192 19.81 17.06 7.46
CA SER A 192 19.15 17.83 8.52
C SER A 192 18.74 16.99 9.73
N VAL A 193 18.40 15.72 9.55
CA VAL A 193 18.02 14.84 10.67
C VAL A 193 19.24 14.51 11.53
N GLY A 194 20.39 14.22 10.91
CA GLY A 194 21.64 13.97 11.61
C GLY A 194 22.10 15.21 12.38
N ASP A 195 22.04 16.37 11.75
CA ASP A 195 22.41 17.66 12.37
C ASP A 195 21.50 17.99 13.55
N MET A 196 20.19 17.75 13.44
CA MET A 196 19.25 17.97 14.53
C MET A 196 19.56 17.08 15.74
N ILE A 197 19.79 15.78 15.51
CA ILE A 197 20.10 14.84 16.59
C ILE A 197 21.46 15.16 17.21
N ASN A 198 22.47 15.46 16.39
CA ASN A 198 23.80 15.86 16.86
C ASN A 198 23.73 17.12 17.74
N ASN A 199 23.00 18.14 17.31
CA ASN A 199 22.80 19.36 18.11
C ASN A 199 22.05 19.08 19.41
N TRP A 200 21.04 18.18 19.39
CA TRP A 200 20.35 17.75 20.60
C TRP A 200 21.29 17.00 21.57
N LEU A 201 22.16 16.11 21.06
CA LEU A 201 23.19 15.43 21.85
C LEU A 201 24.19 16.41 22.47
N LYS A 202 24.70 17.36 21.67
CA LYS A 202 25.60 18.43 22.14
C LYS A 202 24.97 19.27 23.24
N ALA A 203 23.67 19.58 23.11
CA ALA A 203 22.94 20.33 24.13
C ALA A 203 22.68 19.51 25.41
N PHE A 204 22.47 18.19 25.29
CA PHE A 204 22.17 17.32 26.42
C PHE A 204 23.42 16.90 27.22
N LEU A 205 24.50 16.53 26.53
CA LEU A 205 25.74 16.03 27.13
C LEU A 205 26.72 17.15 27.49
N GLY A 206 26.48 18.37 27.00
CA GLY A 206 27.45 19.48 27.05
C GLY A 206 28.65 19.21 26.13
N THR A 207 29.56 20.19 26.03
CA THR A 207 30.81 20.10 25.24
C THR A 207 31.84 19.12 25.81
N VAL A 208 31.47 18.26 26.78
CA VAL A 208 32.38 17.28 27.38
C VAL A 208 32.49 16.07 26.45
N GLY A 209 33.38 16.19 25.47
CA GLY A 209 33.70 15.16 24.47
C GLY A 209 33.66 15.61 23.01
N THR A 210 33.42 16.90 22.74
CA THR A 210 33.27 17.44 21.37
C THR A 210 34.36 18.44 20.97
N ALA A 211 35.51 18.42 21.65
CA ALA A 211 36.71 19.18 21.28
C ALA A 211 37.76 18.25 20.68
#